data_AF-A0AAD3S6I8-F1
#
_entry.id   AF-A0AAD3S6I8-F1
#
_cell.length_a   1.000
_cell.length_b   1.000
_cell.length_c   1.000
_cell.angle_alpha   90.00
_cell.angle_beta   90.00
_cell.angle_gamma   90.00
#
_symmetry.space_group_name_H-M   'P 1'
#
loop_
_entity.id
_entity.type
_entity.pdbx_description
1 polymer ?
#
loop_
_entity_poly.entity_id
_entity_poly.type
_entity_poly.pdbx_seq_one_letter_code
_entity_poly.pdbx_strand_id
1 'polypeptide(L)'
;MAKATEPRNPVIRSKEPGRPYDVFINHRGVDTKKKIVGLLANQLIDVGLTVFVDSKSMKAGDNLVDKIENGIRDCKVGVVVFSRRYCESRACLRELALMVDCKKKIIPIFWDVEPSELRLEDNGDFTAAEVQRFRGALREARRTIGLTFDPEKE
;
A
#
# COMPACT_ATOMS: atom_id res chain seq x y z
N MET A 1 -41.85 3.10 -20.77
CA MET A 1 -40.95 2.04 -21.28
C MET A 1 -39.52 2.42 -20.91
N ALA A 2 -38.93 1.75 -19.91
CA ALA A 2 -37.52 1.94 -19.55
C ALA A 2 -36.66 0.98 -20.37
N LYS A 3 -35.68 1.50 -21.11
CA LYS A 3 -34.68 0.68 -21.81
C LYS A 3 -33.74 0.10 -20.75
N ALA A 4 -33.66 -1.23 -20.67
CA ALA A 4 -32.66 -1.93 -19.90
C ALA A 4 -31.27 -1.66 -20.50
N THR A 5 -30.36 -1.15 -19.68
CA THR A 5 -28.95 -0.98 -20.04
C THR A 5 -28.28 -2.35 -20.03
N GLU A 6 -27.66 -2.76 -21.13
CA GLU A 6 -26.96 -4.05 -21.22
C GLU A 6 -25.75 -4.12 -20.26
N PRO A 7 -25.48 -5.29 -19.66
CA PRO A 7 -24.30 -5.48 -18.81
C PRO A 7 -23.03 -5.38 -19.66
N ARG A 8 -22.14 -4.46 -19.30
CA ARG A 8 -20.80 -4.35 -19.90
C ARG A 8 -20.02 -5.62 -19.60
N ASN A 9 -19.71 -6.39 -20.66
CA ASN A 9 -18.86 -7.57 -20.60
C ASN A 9 -17.47 -7.18 -20.05
N PRO A 10 -16.96 -7.79 -18.97
CA PRO A 10 -15.66 -7.43 -18.43
C PRO A 10 -14.57 -7.76 -19.45
N VAL A 11 -13.79 -6.75 -19.83
CA VAL A 11 -12.59 -6.93 -20.65
C VAL A 11 -11.57 -7.71 -19.81
N ILE A 12 -11.50 -9.03 -20.00
CA ILE A 12 -10.47 -9.86 -19.37
C ILE A 12 -9.11 -9.46 -19.96
N ARG A 13 -8.39 -8.58 -19.28
CA ARG A 13 -7.02 -8.22 -19.65
C ARG A 13 -6.13 -9.44 -19.42
N SER A 14 -5.42 -9.88 -20.45
CA SER A 14 -4.38 -10.90 -20.32
C SER A 14 -3.32 -10.43 -19.33
N LYS A 15 -2.87 -11.33 -18.46
CA LYS A 15 -1.85 -11.06 -17.46
C LYS A 15 -0.52 -10.81 -18.18
N GLU A 16 0.08 -9.62 -18.01
CA GLU A 16 1.40 -9.33 -18.59
C GLU A 16 2.43 -10.33 -18.06
N PRO A 17 3.19 -11.03 -18.93
CA PRO A 17 4.24 -11.92 -18.48
C PRO A 17 5.30 -11.11 -17.71
N GLY A 18 5.57 -11.52 -16.47
CA GLY A 18 6.52 -10.85 -15.56
C GLY A 18 5.92 -9.94 -14.48
N ARG A 19 4.59 -9.74 -14.44
CA ARG A 19 3.91 -9.01 -13.34
C ARG A 19 2.84 -9.88 -12.67
N PRO A 20 3.21 -10.78 -11.75
CA PRO A 20 2.28 -11.67 -11.05
C PRO A 20 1.17 -10.95 -10.28
N TYR A 21 1.40 -9.71 -9.83
CA TYR A 21 0.48 -8.93 -8.99
C TYR A 21 0.00 -7.67 -9.70
N ASP A 22 -1.31 -7.42 -9.65
CA ASP A 22 -1.86 -6.14 -10.06
C ASP A 22 -1.67 -5.09 -8.96
N VAL A 23 -1.89 -5.48 -7.69
CA VAL A 23 -1.86 -4.58 -6.53
C VAL A 23 -0.93 -5.13 -5.44
N PHE A 24 -0.07 -4.27 -4.90
CA PHE A 24 0.63 -4.50 -3.64
C PHE A 24 0.02 -3.63 -2.55
N ILE A 25 -0.42 -4.21 -1.43
CA ILE A 25 -0.98 -3.46 -0.29
C ILE A 25 0.08 -3.41 0.81
N ASN A 26 0.60 -2.21 1.05
CA ASN A 26 1.51 -1.92 2.15
C ASN A 26 0.72 -1.31 3.32
N HIS A 27 0.87 -1.87 4.52
CA HIS A 27 0.11 -1.43 5.69
C HIS A 27 0.82 -1.75 7.00
N ARG A 28 0.37 -1.13 8.09
CA ARG A 28 0.80 -1.52 9.44
C ARG A 28 -0.17 -2.55 10.03
N GLY A 29 0.22 -3.82 10.01
CA GLY A 29 -0.68 -4.92 10.43
C GLY A 29 -1.25 -4.82 11.85
N VAL A 30 -0.50 -4.23 12.78
CA VAL A 30 -0.97 -4.03 14.17
C VAL A 30 -2.06 -2.96 14.28
N ASP A 31 -2.15 -2.04 13.33
CA ASP A 31 -3.13 -0.94 13.32
C ASP A 31 -4.37 -1.30 12.49
N THR A 32 -4.16 -2.03 11.39
CA THR A 32 -5.23 -2.31 10.42
C THR A 32 -5.79 -3.74 10.52
N LYS A 33 -5.47 -4.48 11.59
CA LYS A 33 -5.87 -5.89 11.86
C LYS A 33 -7.20 -6.26 11.19
N LYS A 34 -7.22 -7.27 10.30
CA LYS A 34 -8.36 -7.95 9.62
C LYS A 34 -9.62 -7.13 9.20
N LYS A 35 -9.70 -5.82 9.44
CA LYS A 35 -10.83 -4.95 9.12
C LYS A 35 -10.60 -4.39 7.72
N ILE A 36 -9.99 -3.21 7.60
CA ILE A 36 -9.94 -2.50 6.32
C ILE A 36 -9.08 -3.21 5.26
N VAL A 37 -7.89 -3.69 5.61
CA VAL A 37 -6.99 -4.31 4.62
C VAL A 37 -7.55 -5.63 4.11
N GLY A 38 -8.17 -6.43 4.99
CA GLY A 38 -8.80 -7.69 4.61
C GLY A 38 -9.99 -7.46 3.67
N LEU A 39 -10.86 -6.51 4.02
CA LEU A 39 -12.00 -6.13 3.17
C LEU A 39 -11.53 -5.58 1.82
N LEU A 40 -10.55 -4.68 1.81
CA LEU A 40 -9.98 -4.12 0.59
C LEU A 40 -9.38 -5.19 -0.31
N ALA A 41 -8.57 -6.09 0.26
CA ALA A 41 -7.95 -7.17 -0.49
C ALA A 41 -9.01 -8.11 -1.10
N ASN A 42 -10.02 -8.50 -0.32
CA ASN A 42 -11.11 -9.33 -0.81
C ASN A 42 -11.89 -8.65 -1.94
N GLN A 43 -12.27 -7.38 -1.78
CA GLN A 43 -12.99 -6.64 -2.83
C GLN A 43 -12.18 -6.50 -4.12
N LEU A 44 -10.86 -6.28 -4.03
CA LEU A 44 -9.99 -6.24 -5.20
C LEU A 44 -9.88 -7.61 -5.89
N ILE A 45 -9.84 -8.70 -5.11
CA ILE A 45 -9.84 -10.07 -5.63
C ILE A 45 -11.18 -10.40 -6.30
N ASP A 46 -12.30 -9.98 -5.71
CA ASP A 46 -13.65 -10.22 -6.23
C ASP A 46 -13.86 -9.56 -7.61
N VAL A 47 -13.19 -8.43 -7.87
CA VAL A 47 -13.18 -7.78 -9.19
C VAL A 47 -12.10 -8.33 -10.14
N GLY A 48 -11.43 -9.42 -9.76
CA GLY A 48 -10.51 -10.18 -10.61
C GLY A 48 -9.05 -9.71 -10.58
N LEU A 49 -8.63 -8.89 -9.62
CA LEU A 49 -7.25 -8.43 -9.49
C LEU A 49 -6.41 -9.38 -8.65
N THR A 50 -5.14 -9.55 -9.00
CA THR A 50 -4.20 -10.26 -8.12
C THR A 50 -3.55 -9.32 -7.11
N VAL A 51 -3.72 -9.63 -5.82
CA VAL A 51 -3.30 -8.77 -4.71
C VAL A 51 -2.22 -9.46 -3.89
N PHE A 52 -1.15 -8.72 -3.59
CA PHE A 52 -0.17 -9.07 -2.56
C PHE A 52 -0.40 -8.18 -1.34
N VAL A 53 -0.69 -8.75 -0.18
CA VAL A 53 -0.82 -8.00 1.08
C VAL A 53 0.44 -8.19 1.90
N ASP A 54 1.10 -7.09 2.29
CA ASP A 54 2.23 -7.17 3.22
C ASP A 54 1.76 -7.66 4.60
N SER A 55 2.13 -8.88 4.97
CA SER A 55 1.72 -9.51 6.22
C SER A 55 2.73 -9.36 7.36
N LYS A 56 3.67 -8.40 7.30
CA LYS A 56 4.72 -8.28 8.30
C LYS A 56 4.20 -7.67 9.61
N SER A 57 3.63 -8.51 10.48
CA SER A 57 3.50 -8.16 11.90
C SER A 57 4.64 -8.69 12.77
N MET A 58 5.40 -9.75 12.40
CA MET A 58 6.55 -10.24 13.21
C MET A 58 7.61 -11.02 12.39
N LYS A 59 8.89 -10.83 12.75
CA LYS A 59 10.12 -11.60 12.41
C LYS A 59 10.13 -12.28 11.02
N ALA A 60 10.47 -11.51 9.99
CA ALA A 60 10.79 -12.05 8.67
C ALA A 60 12.26 -12.49 8.60
N GLY A 61 12.53 -13.71 8.13
CA GLY A 61 13.85 -14.08 7.60
C GLY A 61 14.06 -13.54 6.18
N ASP A 62 15.28 -13.64 5.65
CA ASP A 62 15.69 -13.04 4.37
C ASP A 62 14.75 -13.39 3.20
N ASN A 63 14.33 -14.67 3.10
CA ASN A 63 13.39 -15.14 2.08
C ASN A 63 12.04 -14.38 2.05
N LEU A 64 11.58 -13.88 3.19
CA LEU A 64 10.33 -13.09 3.25
C LEU A 64 10.56 -11.64 2.84
N VAL A 65 11.74 -11.08 3.14
CA VAL A 65 12.14 -9.75 2.66
C VAL A 65 12.19 -9.75 1.14
N ASP A 66 12.87 -10.73 0.54
CA ASP A 66 13.01 -10.84 -0.92
C ASP A 66 11.65 -10.99 -1.62
N LYS A 67 10.76 -11.82 -1.08
CA LYS A 67 9.40 -11.98 -1.62
C LYS A 67 8.62 -10.67 -1.64
N ILE A 68 8.78 -9.84 -0.62
CA ILE A 68 8.08 -8.56 -0.54
C ILE A 68 8.69 -7.53 -1.48
N GLU A 69 10.02 -7.45 -1.55
CA GLU A 69 10.67 -6.56 -2.49
C GLU A 69 10.33 -6.94 -3.95
N ASN A 70 10.30 -8.24 -4.26
CA ASN A 70 9.86 -8.72 -5.57
C ASN A 70 8.38 -8.43 -5.80
N GLY A 71 7.51 -8.64 -4.81
CA GLY A 71 6.10 -8.27 -4.88
C GLY A 71 5.90 -6.79 -5.25
N ILE A 72 6.71 -5.89 -4.69
CA ILE A 72 6.71 -4.46 -5.04
C ILE A 72 7.23 -4.23 -6.47
N ARG A 73 8.35 -4.85 -6.84
CA ARG A 73 8.92 -4.69 -8.20
C ARG A 73 8.00 -5.24 -9.28
N ASP A 74 7.21 -6.25 -8.95
CA ASP A 74 6.35 -6.97 -9.87
C ASP A 74 4.91 -6.44 -9.90
N CYS A 75 4.50 -5.63 -8.92
CA CYS A 75 3.16 -5.06 -8.91
C CYS A 75 2.99 -3.94 -9.96
N LYS A 76 1.76 -3.71 -10.41
CA LYS A 76 1.41 -2.56 -11.27
C LYS A 76 1.14 -1.30 -10.45
N VAL A 77 0.47 -1.45 -9.31
CA VAL A 77 0.06 -0.35 -8.43
C VAL A 77 0.37 -0.72 -6.97
N GLY A 78 0.87 0.25 -6.21
CA GLY A 78 1.00 0.16 -4.76
C GLY A 78 -0.16 0.87 -4.08
N VAL A 79 -0.90 0.19 -3.23
CA VAL A 79 -1.87 0.80 -2.32
C VAL A 79 -1.23 0.89 -0.94
N VAL A 80 -1.22 2.09 -0.36
CA VAL A 80 -0.58 2.32 0.94
C VAL A 80 -1.64 2.74 1.94
N VAL A 81 -1.87 1.90 2.95
CA VAL A 81 -2.82 2.19 4.02
C VAL A 81 -2.06 2.81 5.19
N PHE A 82 -2.04 4.13 5.21
CA PHE A 82 -1.49 4.93 6.31
C PHE A 82 -2.43 4.85 7.51
N SER A 83 -1.84 4.61 8.69
CA SER A 83 -2.54 4.50 9.97
C SER A 83 -1.68 5.14 11.05
N ARG A 84 -2.24 5.36 12.25
CA ARG A 84 -1.61 6.16 13.32
C ARG A 84 -0.15 5.80 13.60
N ARG A 85 0.21 4.51 13.62
CA ARG A 85 1.58 4.05 13.90
C ARG A 85 2.29 3.52 12.67
N TYR A 86 1.85 3.91 11.48
CA TYR A 86 2.49 3.49 10.24
C TYR A 86 3.95 3.96 10.18
N CYS A 87 4.21 5.23 10.51
CA CYS A 87 5.54 5.85 10.43
C CYS A 87 6.52 5.31 11.49
N GLU A 88 6.04 4.59 12.51
CA GLU A 88 6.90 3.91 13.49
C GLU A 88 7.50 2.60 12.94
N SER A 89 6.98 2.09 11.81
CA SER A 89 7.47 0.84 11.22
C SER A 89 8.52 1.09 10.16
N ARG A 90 9.79 0.80 10.51
CA ARG A 90 10.90 0.79 9.54
C ARG A 90 10.61 -0.10 8.32
N ALA A 91 9.94 -1.24 8.51
CA ALA A 91 9.56 -2.11 7.39
C ALA A 91 8.57 -1.43 6.45
N CYS A 92 7.50 -0.83 6.98
CA CYS A 92 6.51 -0.12 6.17
C CYS A 92 7.17 1.05 5.40
N LEU A 93 8.02 1.82 6.06
CA LEU A 93 8.76 2.93 5.45
C LEU A 93 9.73 2.47 4.34
N ARG A 94 10.43 1.34 4.54
CA ARG A 94 11.30 0.75 3.51
C ARG A 94 10.50 0.32 2.28
N GLU A 95 9.33 -0.26 2.47
CA GLU A 95 8.47 -0.71 1.38
C GLU A 95 7.86 0.46 0.61
N LEU A 96 7.39 1.51 1.31
CA LEU A 96 6.95 2.75 0.69
C LEU A 96 8.06 3.39 -0.15
N ALA A 97 9.26 3.52 0.42
CA ALA A 97 10.40 4.04 -0.30
C ALA A 97 10.76 3.21 -1.53
N LEU A 98 10.70 1.87 -1.43
CA LEU A 98 10.95 0.99 -2.56
C LEU A 98 9.90 1.17 -3.66
N MET A 99 8.62 1.35 -3.31
CA MET A 99 7.58 1.66 -4.31
C MET A 99 7.85 2.97 -5.05
N VAL A 100 8.28 4.01 -4.33
CA VAL A 100 8.67 5.30 -4.92
C VAL A 100 9.88 5.15 -5.82
N ASP A 101 10.93 4.46 -5.37
CA ASP A 101 12.16 4.23 -6.16
C ASP A 101 11.88 3.43 -7.44
N CYS A 102 10.99 2.44 -7.35
CA CYS A 102 10.51 1.67 -8.50
C CYS A 102 9.46 2.42 -9.34
N LYS A 103 9.18 3.69 -9.04
CA LYS A 103 8.23 4.58 -9.75
C LYS A 103 6.84 3.95 -9.90
N LYS A 104 6.40 3.24 -8.85
CA LYS A 104 5.08 2.63 -8.82
C LYS A 104 4.02 3.71 -8.70
N LYS A 105 2.87 3.48 -9.34
CA LYS A 105 1.68 4.30 -9.08
C LYS A 105 1.24 4.01 -7.65
N ILE A 106 1.28 5.01 -6.78
CA ILE A 106 0.89 4.88 -5.38
C ILE A 106 -0.54 5.43 -5.22
N ILE A 107 -1.40 4.66 -4.57
CA ILE A 107 -2.73 5.09 -4.14
C ILE A 107 -2.73 5.14 -2.61
N PRO A 108 -2.63 6.34 -2.01
CA PRO A 108 -2.64 6.47 -0.57
C PRO A 108 -4.07 6.39 -0.02
N ILE A 109 -4.24 5.59 1.03
CA ILE A 109 -5.44 5.51 1.86
C ILE A 109 -5.05 5.98 3.26
N PHE A 110 -5.65 7.06 3.73
CA PHE A 110 -5.41 7.63 5.05
C PHE A 110 -6.50 7.12 6.00
N TRP A 111 -6.15 6.13 6.82
CA TRP A 111 -7.03 5.50 7.78
C TRP A 111 -6.82 6.10 9.17
N ASP A 112 -7.78 6.92 9.61
CA ASP A 112 -7.76 7.57 10.93
C ASP A 112 -6.46 8.38 11.16
N VAL A 113 -5.99 9.02 10.09
CA VAL A 113 -4.83 9.91 10.05
C VAL A 113 -5.01 10.96 8.97
N GLU A 114 -4.47 12.15 9.19
CA GLU A 114 -4.33 13.19 8.19
C GLU A 114 -2.98 13.04 7.44
N PRO A 115 -2.90 13.47 6.17
CA PRO A 115 -1.62 13.54 5.46
C PRO A 115 -0.56 14.39 6.18
N SER A 116 -0.99 15.40 6.95
CA SER A 116 -0.12 16.30 7.72
C SER A 116 0.64 15.57 8.85
N GLU A 117 0.09 14.48 9.35
CA GLU A 117 0.59 13.64 10.44
C GLU A 117 1.65 12.63 9.96
N LEU A 118 1.75 12.40 8.64
CA LEU A 118 2.75 11.50 8.06
C LEU A 118 4.15 12.12 8.11
N ARG A 119 4.83 11.94 9.24
CA ARG A 119 6.16 12.46 9.52
C ARG A 119 7.05 11.35 10.06
N LEU A 120 8.30 11.37 9.63
CA LEU A 120 9.34 10.52 10.21
C LEU A 120 9.89 11.20 11.45
N GLU A 121 9.65 10.60 12.61
CA GLU A 121 10.37 10.92 13.83
C GLU A 121 11.75 10.28 13.75
N ASP A 122 12.79 11.10 13.92
CA ASP A 122 14.17 10.66 13.86
C ASP A 122 14.77 10.72 15.26
N ASN A 123 14.79 9.56 15.90
CA ASN A 123 15.34 9.33 17.23
C ASN A 123 16.79 8.81 17.19
N GLY A 124 17.43 8.80 16.02
CA GLY A 124 18.78 8.25 15.82
C GLY A 124 18.82 6.77 15.38
N ASP A 125 17.67 6.12 15.21
CA ASP A 125 17.61 4.71 14.79
C ASP A 125 17.89 4.49 13.30
N PHE A 126 17.94 5.56 12.50
CA PHE A 126 18.10 5.52 11.04
C PHE A 126 19.42 6.13 10.60
N THR A 127 19.98 5.59 9.52
CA THR A 127 21.09 6.27 8.84
C THR A 127 20.59 7.56 8.16
N ALA A 128 21.47 8.54 7.96
CA ALA A 128 21.11 9.79 7.27
C ALA A 128 20.50 9.55 5.87
N ALA A 129 21.00 8.53 5.16
CA ALA A 129 20.48 8.13 3.86
C ALA A 129 19.04 7.57 3.96
N GLU A 130 18.75 6.75 4.98
CA GLU A 130 17.39 6.25 5.22
C GLU A 130 16.43 7.37 5.60
N VAL A 131 16.87 8.28 6.48
CA VAL A 131 16.07 9.44 6.87
C VAL A 131 15.68 10.27 5.65
N GLN A 132 16.65 10.57 4.77
CA GLN A 132 16.38 11.30 3.53
C GLN A 132 15.40 10.55 2.63
N ARG A 133 15.63 9.24 2.44
CA ARG A 133 14.81 8.38 1.58
C ARG A 133 13.37 8.26 2.08
N PHE A 134 13.16 8.01 3.37
CA PHE A 134 11.84 7.88 3.98
C PHE A 134 11.09 9.22 4.00
N ARG A 135 11.76 10.33 4.34
CA ARG A 135 11.15 11.66 4.27
C ARG A 135 10.73 12.02 2.84
N GLY A 136 11.53 11.63 1.85
CA GLY A 136 11.19 11.77 0.43
C GLY A 136 9.92 11.00 0.07
N ALA A 137 9.86 9.71 0.43
CA ALA A 137 8.73 8.85 0.11
C ALA A 137 7.43 9.28 0.80
N LEU A 138 7.48 9.67 2.08
CA LEU A 138 6.33 10.22 2.81
C LEU A 138 5.84 11.53 2.17
N ARG A 139 6.77 12.40 1.73
CA ARG A 139 6.42 13.65 1.06
C ARG A 139 5.71 13.40 -0.27
N GLU A 140 6.16 12.41 -1.04
CA GLU A 140 5.50 12.02 -2.29
C GLU A 140 4.09 11.50 -2.03
N ALA A 141 3.94 10.55 -1.10
CA ALA A 141 2.63 10.00 -0.73
C ALA A 141 1.64 11.08 -0.27
N ARG A 142 2.10 12.05 0.53
CA ARG A 142 1.29 13.19 1.00
C ARG A 142 0.78 14.12 -0.11
N ARG A 143 1.47 14.17 -1.25
CA ARG A 143 1.12 15.04 -2.39
C ARG A 143 0.30 14.30 -3.45
N THR A 144 0.19 12.99 -3.32
CA THR A 144 -0.63 12.16 -4.17
C THR A 144 -2.08 12.21 -3.69
N ILE A 145 -3.02 12.40 -4.62
CA ILE A 145 -4.45 12.35 -4.32
C ILE A 145 -4.78 10.95 -3.76
N GLY A 146 -5.44 10.91 -2.62
CA GLY A 146 -5.77 9.69 -1.90
C GLY A 146 -7.20 9.67 -1.40
N LEU A 147 -7.53 8.57 -0.72
CA LEU A 147 -8.80 8.39 -0.01
C LEU A 147 -8.57 8.61 1.47
N THR A 148 -9.39 9.41 2.12
CA THR A 148 -9.36 9.59 3.57
C THR A 148 -10.56 8.86 4.17
N PHE A 149 -10.32 8.09 5.22
CA PHE A 149 -11.33 7.38 5.97
C PHE A 149 -11.18 7.68 7.45
N ASP A 150 -12.23 8.22 8.05
CA ASP A 150 -12.31 8.52 9.47
C ASP A 150 -13.37 7.61 10.11
N PRO A 151 -12.97 6.51 10.78
CA PRO A 151 -13.90 5.54 11.34
C PRO A 151 -14.75 6.10 12.48
N GLU A 152 -14.44 7.29 13.01
CA GLU A 152 -15.27 7.94 14.04
C GLU A 152 -16.35 8.85 13.45
N LYS A 153 -16.30 9.13 12.13
CA LYS A 153 -17.26 9.99 11.43
C LYS A 153 -18.21 9.24 10.49
N GLU A 154 -18.05 7.93 10.35
CA GLU A 154 -18.92 7.04 9.55
C GLU A 154 -19.60 5.98 10.43
#